data_AF-A0A535VH54-F1
#
_entry.id   AF-A0A535VH54-F1
#
_cell.length_a   1.000
_cell.length_b   1.000
_cell.length_c   1.000
_cell.angle_alpha   90.00
_cell.angle_beta   90.00
_cell.angle_gamma   90.00
#
_symmetry.space_group_name_H-M   'P 1'
#
loop_
_entity.id
_entity.type
_entity.pdbx_description
1 polymer ?
#
loop_
_entity_poly.entity_id
_entity_poly.type
_entity_poly.pdbx_seq_one_letter_code
_entity_poly.pdbx_strand_id
1 'polypeptide(L)'
;MAALSTILLGGERWLELFGGAALILLGIRSVLEQPRIGEASTAATGRGLLWAYASTLGLTITNPATIISFAALAAALGAGLAGGFGRPAVVVLGVALGSASWWCLLALLAAMLRTRVTPDVARAIGIVSGLAIAGLGALAVAAAVGK
;
A
#
# COMPACT_ATOMS: atom_id res chain seq x y z
N MET A 1 -28.72 -10.70 -8.13
CA MET A 1 -27.95 -10.67 -6.87
C MET A 1 -27.07 -11.90 -6.72
N ALA A 2 -27.58 -13.15 -6.77
CA ALA A 2 -26.80 -14.38 -6.56
C ALA A 2 -25.75 -14.72 -7.66
N ALA A 3 -26.02 -14.41 -8.93
CA ALA A 3 -25.10 -14.69 -10.04
C ALA A 3 -23.89 -13.72 -10.09
N LEU A 4 -24.12 -12.46 -9.67
CA LEU A 4 -23.06 -11.45 -9.53
C LEU A 4 -22.16 -11.78 -8.34
N SER A 5 -22.72 -12.25 -7.22
CA SER A 5 -21.91 -12.70 -6.08
C SER A 5 -21.03 -13.90 -6.44
N THR A 6 -21.50 -14.90 -7.21
CA THR A 6 -20.65 -16.05 -7.59
C THR A 6 -19.50 -15.68 -8.54
N ILE A 7 -19.71 -14.71 -9.43
CA ILE A 7 -18.65 -14.23 -10.33
C ILE A 7 -17.65 -13.34 -9.58
N LEU A 8 -18.11 -12.49 -8.64
CA LEU A 8 -17.22 -11.72 -7.77
C LEU A 8 -16.44 -12.62 -6.80
N LEU A 9 -17.10 -13.59 -6.15
CA LEU A 9 -16.48 -14.51 -5.19
C LEU A 9 -15.40 -15.38 -5.84
N GLY A 10 -15.60 -15.79 -7.10
CA GLY A 10 -14.57 -16.48 -7.88
C GLY A 10 -13.34 -15.60 -8.11
N GLY A 11 -13.53 -14.34 -8.51
CA GLY A 11 -12.45 -13.38 -8.75
C GLY A 11 -11.71 -12.94 -7.48
N GLU A 12 -12.44 -12.70 -6.38
CA GLU A 12 -11.87 -12.32 -5.09
C GLU A 12 -10.95 -13.41 -4.53
N ARG A 13 -11.32 -14.68 -4.64
CA ARG A 13 -10.47 -15.79 -4.16
C ARG A 13 -9.15 -15.87 -4.92
N TRP A 14 -9.19 -15.73 -6.25
CA TRP A 14 -7.97 -15.70 -7.07
C TRP A 14 -7.11 -14.46 -6.76
N LEU A 15 -7.73 -13.31 -6.52
CA LEU A 15 -7.05 -12.07 -6.15
C LEU A 15 -6.41 -12.16 -4.75
N GLU A 16 -7.10 -12.74 -3.76
CA GLU A 16 -6.58 -12.97 -2.40
C GLU A 16 -5.40 -13.95 -2.42
N LEU A 17 -5.48 -15.02 -3.22
CA LEU A 17 -4.38 -15.99 -3.37
C LEU A 17 -3.16 -15.36 -4.05
N PHE A 18 -3.35 -14.69 -5.19
CA PHE A 18 -2.24 -14.03 -5.90
C PHE A 18 -1.63 -12.89 -5.08
N GLY A 19 -2.48 -12.06 -4.47
CA GLY A 19 -2.05 -10.96 -3.59
C GLY A 19 -1.29 -11.49 -2.37
N GLY A 20 -1.82 -12.52 -1.71
CA GLY A 20 -1.17 -13.15 -0.58
C GLY A 20 0.18 -13.80 -0.94
N ALA A 21 0.24 -14.52 -2.06
CA ALA A 21 1.49 -15.09 -2.57
C ALA A 21 2.53 -14.01 -2.93
N ALA A 22 2.10 -12.92 -3.58
CA ALA A 22 2.95 -11.78 -3.88
C ALA A 22 3.48 -11.11 -2.60
N LEU A 23 2.66 -10.94 -1.57
CA LEU A 23 3.07 -10.40 -0.27
C LEU A 23 4.08 -11.34 0.42
N ILE A 24 3.86 -12.65 0.41
CA ILE A 24 4.84 -13.62 0.94
C ILE A 24 6.18 -13.47 0.22
N LEU A 25 6.17 -13.44 -1.12
CA LEU A 25 7.39 -13.27 -1.91
C LEU A 25 8.09 -11.95 -1.61
N LEU A 26 7.36 -10.83 -1.52
CA LEU A 26 7.89 -9.51 -1.17
C LEU A 26 8.44 -9.47 0.25
N GLY A 27 7.76 -10.07 1.21
CA GLY A 27 8.20 -10.15 2.59
C GLY A 27 9.48 -10.97 2.73
N ILE A 28 9.54 -12.14 2.11
CA ILE A 28 10.74 -12.99 2.07
C ILE A 28 11.90 -12.24 1.37
N ARG A 29 11.65 -11.62 0.22
CA ARG A 29 12.68 -10.81 -0.47
C ARG A 29 13.14 -9.64 0.39
N SER A 30 12.27 -8.95 1.11
CA SER A 30 12.65 -7.86 2.02
C SER A 30 13.49 -8.30 3.21
N VAL A 31 13.40 -9.58 3.64
CA VAL A 31 14.25 -10.16 4.69
C VAL A 31 15.60 -10.63 4.12
N LEU A 32 15.58 -11.20 2.91
CA LEU A 32 16.78 -11.77 2.25
C LEU A 32 17.64 -10.71 1.56
N GLU A 33 17.03 -9.72 0.93
CA GLU A 33 17.71 -8.57 0.34
C GLU A 33 18.12 -7.63 1.48
N GLN A 34 19.41 -7.63 1.80
CA GLN A 34 19.95 -6.67 2.75
C GLN A 34 19.65 -5.26 2.24
N PRO A 35 19.20 -4.33 3.10
CA PRO A 35 19.12 -2.93 2.72
C PRO A 35 20.55 -2.49 2.37
N ARG A 36 20.83 -2.39 1.07
CA ARG A 36 22.10 -1.89 0.52
C ARG A 36 22.13 -0.37 0.73
N ILE A 37 22.27 0.05 1.99
CA ILE A 37 22.36 1.46 2.39
C ILE A 37 23.61 2.13 1.75
N GLY A 38 24.54 1.34 1.20
CA GLY A 38 25.75 1.80 0.52
C GLY A 38 25.80 1.62 -1.01
N GLU A 39 24.81 0.97 -1.66
CA GLU A 39 24.78 0.86 -3.13
C GLU A 39 23.79 1.82 -3.78
N ALA A 40 23.62 3.01 -3.20
CA ALA A 40 23.34 4.19 -4.01
C ALA A 40 24.60 4.58 -4.82
N SER A 41 25.21 3.62 -5.52
CA SER A 41 26.31 3.85 -6.44
C SER A 41 25.79 3.62 -7.85
N THR A 42 25.19 4.67 -8.38
CA THR A 42 25.57 5.32 -9.63
C THR A 42 24.60 6.48 -9.78
N ALA A 43 25.11 7.65 -10.16
CA ALA A 43 24.37 8.90 -10.28
C ALA A 43 22.90 8.68 -10.68
N ALA A 44 21.97 9.30 -9.94
CA ALA A 44 20.55 9.32 -10.27
C ALA A 44 20.39 9.85 -11.70
N THR A 45 20.43 8.94 -12.68
CA THR A 45 20.19 9.25 -14.08
C THR A 45 18.70 9.53 -14.18
N GLY A 46 18.30 10.48 -15.03
CA GLY A 46 16.86 10.81 -15.22
C GLY A 46 16.01 9.56 -15.49
N ARG A 47 16.60 8.52 -16.09
CA ARG A 47 16.00 7.20 -16.32
C ARG A 47 15.74 6.40 -15.04
N GLY A 48 16.60 6.49 -14.02
CA GLY A 48 16.38 5.86 -12.70
C GLY A 48 15.27 6.54 -11.90
N LEU A 49 15.17 7.88 -11.99
CA LEU A 49 14.08 8.64 -11.35
C LEU A 49 12.72 8.36 -12.00
N LEU A 50 12.67 8.36 -13.34
CA LEU A 50 11.48 8.00 -14.11
C LEU A 50 11.06 6.56 -13.83
N TRP A 51 12.01 5.62 -13.72
CA TRP A 51 11.71 4.24 -13.38
C TRP A 51 11.17 4.12 -11.95
N ALA A 52 11.79 4.76 -10.96
CA ALA A 52 11.31 4.76 -9.58
C ALA A 52 9.90 5.38 -9.46
N TYR A 53 9.63 6.46 -10.18
CA TYR A 53 8.31 7.08 -10.25
C TYR A 53 7.29 6.15 -10.91
N ALA A 54 7.60 5.59 -12.08
CA ALA A 54 6.72 4.68 -12.81
C ALA A 54 6.46 3.37 -12.04
N SER A 55 7.47 2.83 -11.35
CA SER A 55 7.30 1.62 -10.52
C SER A 55 6.45 1.91 -9.29
N THR A 56 6.65 3.06 -8.64
CA THR A 56 5.83 3.46 -7.48
C THR A 56 4.39 3.77 -7.90
N LEU A 57 4.20 4.46 -9.03
CA LEU A 57 2.88 4.67 -9.63
C LEU A 57 2.21 3.35 -10.00
N GLY A 58 2.93 2.46 -10.68
CA GLY A 58 2.45 1.13 -11.04
C GLY A 58 2.03 0.34 -9.80
N LEU A 59 2.85 0.36 -8.73
CA LEU A 59 2.54 -0.29 -7.45
C LEU A 59 1.30 0.32 -6.78
N THR A 60 1.13 1.64 -6.86
CA THR A 60 0.02 2.37 -6.25
C THR A 60 -1.28 2.20 -7.03
N ILE A 61 -1.22 2.21 -8.36
CA ILE A 61 -2.35 1.94 -9.26
C ILE A 61 -2.78 0.48 -9.13
N THR A 62 -1.83 -0.43 -8.92
CA THR A 62 -2.09 -1.86 -8.62
C THR A 62 -2.45 -2.09 -7.15
N ASN A 63 -2.85 -1.04 -6.40
CA ASN A 63 -3.46 -1.19 -5.08
C ASN A 63 -5.00 -1.10 -5.21
N PRO A 64 -5.67 -2.18 -5.70
CA PRO A 64 -7.12 -2.18 -5.93
C PRO A 64 -7.89 -1.98 -4.62
N ALA A 65 -7.30 -2.33 -3.48
CA ALA A 65 -7.91 -2.11 -2.18
C ALA A 65 -8.18 -0.62 -1.90
N THR A 66 -7.28 0.29 -2.32
CA THR A 66 -7.48 1.74 -2.15
C THR A 66 -8.61 2.26 -3.05
N ILE A 67 -8.64 1.82 -4.31
CA ILE A 67 -9.70 2.19 -5.26
C ILE A 67 -11.06 1.70 -4.77
N ILE A 68 -11.14 0.43 -4.35
CA ILE A 68 -12.36 -0.19 -3.82
C ILE A 68 -12.78 0.49 -2.50
N SER A 69 -11.84 0.80 -1.61
CA SER A 69 -12.13 1.49 -0.34
C SER A 69 -12.68 2.89 -0.56
N PHE A 70 -12.10 3.67 -1.50
CA PHE A 70 -12.64 4.98 -1.84
C PHE A 70 -13.95 4.90 -2.62
N ALA A 71 -14.15 3.90 -3.48
CA ALA A 71 -15.42 3.65 -4.14
C ALA A 71 -16.51 3.27 -3.13
N ALA A 72 -16.20 2.41 -2.15
CA ALA A 72 -17.09 2.05 -1.05
C ALA A 72 -17.38 3.23 -0.13
N LEU A 73 -16.37 4.05 0.20
CA LEU A 73 -16.55 5.30 0.96
C LEU A 73 -17.44 6.28 0.20
N ALA A 74 -17.23 6.45 -1.10
CA ALA A 74 -18.06 7.29 -1.97
C ALA A 74 -19.50 6.76 -2.08
N ALA A 75 -19.69 5.43 -2.12
CA ALA A 75 -21.01 4.80 -2.10
C ALA A 75 -21.71 4.95 -0.74
N ALA A 76 -20.98 4.80 0.37
CA ALA A 76 -21.49 4.97 1.73
C ALA A 76 -21.89 6.43 2.01
N LEU A 77 -21.08 7.39 1.54
CA LEU A 77 -21.40 8.82 1.56
C LEU A 77 -22.43 9.19 0.47
N GLY A 78 -22.66 8.29 -0.48
CA GLY A 78 -23.42 8.42 -1.72
C GLY A 78 -24.94 8.43 -1.56
N ALA A 79 -25.47 8.01 -0.42
CA ALA A 79 -26.89 8.16 -0.10
C ALA A 79 -27.33 9.63 0.11
N GLY A 80 -26.38 10.58 0.19
CA GLY A 80 -26.64 12.01 0.39
C GLY A 80 -26.29 12.95 -0.78
N LEU A 81 -25.96 12.41 -1.96
CA LEU A 81 -25.48 13.19 -3.12
C LEU A 81 -26.59 13.91 -3.91
N ALA A 82 -27.84 13.81 -3.50
CA ALA A 82 -29.00 14.40 -4.18
C ALA A 82 -29.13 15.94 -4.04
N GLY A 83 -28.06 16.68 -3.76
CA GLY A 83 -28.15 18.10 -3.34
C GLY A 83 -27.03 19.06 -3.77
N GLY A 84 -26.18 18.70 -4.73
CA GLY A 84 -25.15 19.59 -5.29
C GLY A 84 -23.70 19.33 -4.84
N PHE A 85 -22.75 20.12 -5.37
CA PHE A 85 -21.29 19.88 -5.26
C PHE A 85 -20.66 20.16 -3.88
N GLY A 86 -21.40 20.71 -2.91
CA GLY A 86 -20.84 21.16 -1.63
C GLY A 86 -20.34 20.04 -0.70
N ARG A 87 -21.17 19.01 -0.46
CA ARG A 87 -20.81 17.88 0.43
C ARG A 87 -19.62 17.05 -0.06
N PRO A 88 -19.55 16.66 -1.36
CA PRO A 88 -18.39 15.96 -1.91
C PRO A 88 -17.09 16.75 -1.76
N ALA A 89 -17.13 18.06 -1.99
CA ALA A 89 -15.94 18.91 -1.92
C ALA A 89 -15.34 18.94 -0.50
N VAL A 90 -16.17 18.99 0.55
CA VAL A 90 -15.70 18.95 1.94
C VAL A 90 -15.02 17.62 2.27
N VAL A 91 -15.57 16.50 1.81
CA VAL A 91 -14.96 15.17 2.00
C VAL A 91 -13.61 15.09 1.29
N VAL A 92 -13.54 15.54 0.04
CA VAL A 92 -12.28 15.54 -0.73
C VAL A 92 -11.23 16.43 -0.06
N LEU A 93 -11.61 17.63 0.39
CA LEU A 93 -10.71 18.53 1.13
C LEU A 93 -10.26 17.91 2.46
N GLY A 94 -11.16 17.25 3.19
CA GLY A 94 -10.82 16.55 4.42
C GLY A 94 -9.81 15.42 4.20
N VAL A 95 -10.03 14.59 3.17
CA VAL A 95 -9.09 13.51 2.79
C VAL A 95 -7.75 14.09 2.35
N ALA A 96 -7.76 15.19 1.57
CA ALA A 96 -6.54 15.85 1.10
C ALA A 96 -5.73 16.45 2.25
N LEU A 97 -6.38 17.20 3.15
CA LEU A 97 -5.73 17.80 4.32
C LEU A 97 -5.24 16.72 5.29
N GLY A 98 -6.05 15.70 5.56
CA GLY A 98 -5.66 14.57 6.40
C GLY A 98 -4.43 13.85 5.85
N SER A 99 -4.41 13.58 4.54
CA SER A 99 -3.27 12.96 3.86
C SER A 99 -2.02 13.84 3.92
N ALA A 100 -2.16 15.14 3.66
CA ALA A 100 -1.05 16.10 3.73
C ALA A 100 -0.47 16.18 5.15
N SER A 101 -1.32 16.33 6.16
CA SER A 101 -0.90 16.36 7.57
C SER A 101 -0.22 15.05 7.98
N TRP A 102 -0.75 13.90 7.56
CA TRP A 102 -0.15 12.60 7.82
C TRP A 102 1.25 12.48 7.21
N TRP A 103 1.40 12.82 5.93
CA TRP A 103 2.71 12.78 5.26
C TRP A 103 3.71 13.77 5.86
N CYS A 104 3.26 14.96 6.24
CA CYS A 104 4.10 15.92 6.97
C CYS A 104 4.58 15.32 8.30
N LEU A 105 3.68 14.74 9.11
CA LEU A 105 4.04 14.12 10.38
C LEU A 105 5.04 12.96 10.19
N LEU A 106 4.79 12.07 9.21
CA LEU A 106 5.73 10.99 8.89
C LEU A 106 7.10 11.52 8.45
N ALA A 107 7.14 12.54 7.61
CA ALA A 107 8.39 13.14 7.14
C ALA A 107 9.17 13.79 8.30
N LEU A 108 8.48 14.50 9.19
CA LEU A 108 9.06 15.10 10.40
C LEU A 108 9.64 14.03 11.33
N LEU A 109 8.85 12.99 11.64
CA LEU A 109 9.30 11.88 12.48
C LEU A 109 10.49 11.16 11.86
N ALA A 110 10.43 10.85 10.56
CA ALA A 110 11.53 10.22 9.84
C ALA A 110 12.80 11.09 9.86
N ALA A 111 12.67 12.41 9.66
CA ALA A 111 13.80 13.33 9.72
C ALA A 111 14.44 13.40 11.12
N MET A 112 13.63 13.41 12.18
CA MET A 112 14.12 13.37 13.56
C MET A 112 14.83 12.04 13.87
N LEU A 113 14.22 10.93 13.50
CA LEU A 113 14.76 9.59 13.75
C LEU A 113 15.97 9.28 12.87
N ARG A 114 16.12 9.92 11.70
CA ARG A 114 17.25 9.69 10.78
C ARG A 114 18.61 9.82 11.45
N THR A 115 18.75 10.73 12.41
CA THR A 115 20.00 10.91 13.17
C THR A 115 20.31 9.76 14.13
N ARG A 116 19.31 8.92 14.45
CA ARG A 116 19.39 7.76 15.35
C ARG A 116 19.34 6.42 14.61
N VAL A 117 18.98 6.42 13.32
CA VAL A 117 18.91 5.19 12.51
C VAL A 117 20.33 4.78 12.11
N THR A 118 20.89 3.82 12.85
CA THR A 118 22.11 3.11 12.47
C THR A 118 21.80 2.04 11.40
N PRO A 119 22.81 1.53 10.68
CA PRO A 119 22.63 0.45 9.72
C PRO A 119 21.94 -0.79 10.31
N ASP A 120 22.22 -1.10 11.59
CA ASP A 120 21.60 -2.22 12.30
C ASP A 120 20.11 -1.99 12.58
N VAL A 121 19.74 -0.76 12.97
CA VAL A 121 18.32 -0.38 13.16
C VAL A 121 17.56 -0.44 11.84
N ALA A 122 18.16 0.07 10.76
CA ALA A 122 17.55 0.00 9.43
C ALA A 122 17.38 -1.46 8.95
N ARG A 123 18.35 -2.33 9.23
CA ARG A 123 18.25 -3.78 8.97
C ARG A 123 17.13 -4.41 9.81
N ALA A 124 17.04 -4.09 11.10
CA ALA A 124 15.98 -4.61 11.96
C ALA A 124 14.59 -4.19 11.46
N ILE A 125 14.42 -2.92 11.05
CA ILE A 125 13.18 -2.42 10.44
C ILE A 125 12.84 -3.20 9.17
N GLY A 126 13.82 -3.44 8.29
CA GLY A 126 13.64 -4.22 7.07
C GLY A 126 13.18 -5.66 7.34
N ILE A 127 13.80 -6.33 8.30
CA ILE A 127 13.44 -7.71 8.69
C ILE A 127 12.05 -7.76 9.32
N VAL A 128 11.76 -6.89 10.28
CA VAL A 128 10.46 -6.84 10.97
C VAL A 128 9.35 -6.52 9.99
N SER A 129 9.56 -5.55 9.10
CA SER A 129 8.59 -5.20 8.05
C SER A 129 8.39 -6.35 7.07
N GLY A 130 9.47 -7.00 6.63
CA GLY A 130 9.40 -8.16 5.74
C GLY A 130 8.65 -9.34 6.35
N LEU A 131 8.89 -9.64 7.65
CA LEU A 131 8.16 -10.66 8.39
C LEU A 131 6.68 -10.31 8.55
N ALA A 132 6.36 -9.05 8.87
CA ALA A 132 4.98 -8.60 8.98
C ALA A 132 4.24 -8.71 7.63
N ILE A 133 4.88 -8.30 6.53
CA ILE A 133 4.34 -8.41 5.17
C ILE A 133 4.11 -9.88 4.80
N ALA A 134 5.08 -10.76 5.07
CA ALA A 134 4.94 -12.19 4.81
C ALA A 134 3.82 -12.83 5.65
N GLY A 135 3.70 -12.43 6.92
CA GLY A 135 2.62 -12.87 7.82
C GLY A 135 1.24 -12.44 7.33
N LEU A 136 1.09 -11.19 6.87
CA LEU A 136 -0.16 -10.72 6.24
C LEU A 136 -0.48 -11.50 4.97
N GLY A 137 0.52 -11.78 4.14
CA GLY A 137 0.35 -12.61 2.94
C GLY A 137 -0.10 -14.04 3.28
N ALA A 138 0.48 -14.66 4.31
CA ALA A 138 0.09 -15.98 4.78
C ALA A 138 -1.34 -15.99 5.33
N LEU A 139 -1.74 -14.97 6.09
CA LEU A 139 -3.12 -14.79 6.56
C LEU A 139 -4.11 -14.64 5.39
N ALA A 140 -3.76 -13.88 4.35
CA ALA A 140 -4.58 -13.71 3.16
C ALA A 140 -4.78 -15.04 2.41
N VAL A 141 -3.72 -15.84 2.25
CA VAL A 141 -3.80 -17.17 1.64
C VAL A 141 -4.64 -18.13 2.49
N ALA A 142 -4.41 -18.15 3.82
CA ALA A 142 -5.17 -19.00 4.74
C ALA A 142 -6.67 -18.65 4.72
N ALA A 143 -7.02 -17.36 4.70
CA ALA A 143 -8.40 -16.90 4.60
C ALA A 143 -9.05 -17.31 3.26
N ALA A 144 -8.31 -17.27 2.16
CA ALA A 144 -8.81 -17.68 0.84
C ALA A 144 -9.00 -19.21 0.70
N VAL A 145 -8.21 -20.01 1.44
CA VAL A 145 -8.34 -21.48 1.45
C VAL A 145 -9.47 -21.94 2.38
N GLY A 146 -9.73 -21.21 3.48
CA GLY A 146 -10.78 -21.52 4.45
C GLY A 146 -12.21 -21.12 4.06
N LYS A 147 -12.39 -20.37 2.95
CA LYS A 147 -13.69 -20.04 2.33
C LYS A 147 -14.14 -21.15 1.37
#